data_AF-A0A8H5GF62-F1
#
_entry.id   AF-A0A8H5GF62-F1
#
_cell.length_a   1.000
_cell.length_b   1.000
_cell.length_c   1.000
_cell.angle_alpha   90.00
_cell.angle_beta   90.00
_cell.angle_gamma   90.00
#
_symmetry.space_group_name_H-M   'P 1'
#
loop_
_entity.id
_entity.type
_entity.pdbx_description
1 polymer ?
#
loop_
_entity_poly.entity_id
_entity_poly.type
_entity_poly.pdbx_seq_one_letter_code
_entity_poly.pdbx_strand_id
1 'polypeptide(L)'
;MSLNFNDPAGIQALLNQIRTSSAWQELEAASTSTSSQPSESTPTSTEGSAAESTAANLSGSSVASLLSQLQPASVTESPICSGVNAVEERPHHSGTTPPAFQRDALAVPTKDLRLLSFEESMPILLRLSRDSAFVEEVKKIKRDQDVLERQLWEGRRSIHKKYEEKLKAAKTKASIIGGNISKHDAEMLVDAHKKELNKFDRDRALSAWDSLVSQQQLKLQRSQVPTMHMTSDPAERELQQRVLQVLISIISPSMRKQ
;
A
#
# COMPACT_ATOMS: atom_id res chain seq x y z
N MET A 1 -3.66 19.54 16.10
CA MET A 1 -3.36 20.24 14.84
C MET A 1 -2.50 19.33 13.99
N SER A 2 -3.11 18.65 13.03
CA SER A 2 -2.44 17.64 12.20
C SER A 2 -1.71 18.34 11.06
N LEU A 3 -0.38 18.44 11.16
CA LEU A 3 0.46 18.96 10.08
C LEU A 3 0.43 17.95 8.93
N ASN A 4 -0.18 18.35 7.82
CA ASN A 4 -0.31 17.53 6.62
C ASN A 4 1.00 17.66 5.82
N PHE A 5 1.92 16.71 6.02
CA PHE A 5 3.29 16.73 5.46
C PHE A 5 3.38 16.54 3.93
N ASN A 6 2.23 16.41 3.24
CA ASN A 6 2.16 16.22 1.79
C ASN A 6 1.69 17.47 1.03
N ASP A 7 1.57 18.62 1.71
CA ASP A 7 1.26 19.89 1.06
C ASP A 7 2.54 20.56 0.54
N PRO A 8 2.68 20.78 -0.80
CA PRO A 8 3.83 21.49 -1.35
C PRO A 8 3.96 22.92 -0.80
N ALA A 9 2.86 23.56 -0.37
CA ALA A 9 2.89 24.85 0.29
C ALA A 9 3.49 24.76 1.71
N GLY A 10 3.23 23.67 2.44
CA GLY A 10 3.81 23.41 3.75
C GLY A 10 5.34 23.23 3.69
N ILE A 11 5.84 22.57 2.64
CA ILE A 11 7.29 22.42 2.41
C ILE A 11 7.94 23.77 2.08
N GLN A 12 7.28 24.62 1.27
CA GLN A 12 7.73 25.98 0.98
C GLN A 12 7.78 26.85 2.25
N ALA A 13 6.74 26.74 3.10
CA ALA A 13 6.69 27.46 4.37
C ALA A 13 7.82 27.02 5.32
N LEU A 14 8.11 25.72 5.39
CA LEU A 14 9.21 25.19 6.21
C LEU A 14 10.58 25.65 5.67
N LEU A 15 10.78 25.65 4.34
CA LEU A 15 12.02 26.14 3.74
C LEU A 15 12.24 27.64 3.98
N ASN A 16 11.17 28.44 3.89
CA ASN A 16 11.23 29.86 4.25
C ASN A 16 11.51 30.05 5.74
N GLN A 17 10.90 29.23 6.61
CA GLN A 17 11.15 29.28 8.05
C GLN A 17 12.59 28.88 8.41
N ILE A 18 13.18 27.94 7.68
CA ILE A 18 14.60 27.58 7.84
C ILE A 18 15.48 28.74 7.38
N ARG A 19 15.17 29.40 6.25
CA ARG A 19 15.93 30.56 5.77
C ARG A 19 15.84 31.78 6.67
N THR A 20 14.70 32.01 7.33
CA THR A 20 14.51 33.12 8.26
C THR A 20 15.01 32.81 9.68
N SER A 21 15.41 31.58 9.96
CA SER A 21 15.97 31.23 11.26
C SER A 21 17.38 31.81 11.42
N SER A 22 17.59 32.57 12.49
CA SER A 22 18.86 33.21 12.88
C SER A 22 20.08 32.29 12.82
N ALA A 23 19.89 30.98 12.96
CA ALA A 23 20.97 29.99 12.90
C ALA A 23 21.71 29.97 11.54
N TRP A 24 21.05 30.35 10.43
CA TRP A 24 21.72 30.47 9.13
C TRP A 24 22.45 31.81 8.95
N GLN A 25 21.91 32.90 9.50
CA GLN A 25 22.57 34.21 9.44
C GLN A 25 23.90 34.23 10.21
N GLU A 26 24.01 33.51 11.33
CA GLU A 26 25.28 33.39 12.05
C GLU A 26 26.34 32.61 11.26
N LEU A 27 25.95 31.57 10.51
CA LEU A 27 26.87 30.79 9.66
C LEU A 27 27.35 31.58 8.43
N GLU A 28 26.47 32.39 7.83
CA GLU A 28 26.81 33.23 6.67
C GLU A 28 27.71 34.42 7.08
N ALA A 29 27.47 35.01 8.25
CA ALA A 29 28.33 36.04 8.83
C ALA A 29 29.71 35.51 9.27
N ALA A 30 29.77 34.28 9.79
CA ALA A 30 31.04 33.61 10.11
C ALA A 30 31.87 33.27 8.86
N SER A 31 31.21 33.04 7.72
CA SER A 31 31.88 32.72 6.45
C SER A 31 32.52 33.93 5.76
N THR A 32 32.13 35.16 6.13
CA THR A 32 32.62 36.41 5.53
C THR A 32 33.77 37.07 6.31
N SER A 33 34.15 36.55 7.48
CA SER A 33 35.14 37.18 8.37
C SER A 33 36.51 36.46 8.44
N THR A 34 36.76 35.44 7.61
CA THR A 34 38.07 34.75 7.55
C THR A 34 38.86 35.16 6.30
N SER A 35 39.28 36.43 6.24
CA SER A 35 40.32 36.90 5.32
C SER A 35 41.41 37.58 6.13
N SER A 36 42.31 36.78 6.70
CA SER A 36 43.59 37.25 7.22
C SER A 36 44.61 36.12 7.02
N GLN A 37 45.47 36.35 6.01
CA GLN A 37 46.85 35.91 5.84
C GLN A 37 47.34 34.69 6.64
N PRO A 38 48.03 33.77 5.95
CA PRO A 38 49.32 33.34 6.48
C PRO A 38 50.43 33.32 5.43
N SER A 39 51.58 33.77 5.91
CA SER A 39 52.86 33.85 5.22
C SER A 39 53.46 32.47 4.96
N GLU A 40 54.09 32.43 3.80
CA GLU A 40 55.08 31.51 3.26
C GLU A 40 56.11 30.97 4.27
N SER A 41 56.29 29.64 4.31
CA SER A 41 57.53 28.94 4.71
C SER A 41 57.45 27.44 4.34
N THR A 42 58.18 27.06 3.30
CA THR A 42 58.69 25.70 2.99
C THR A 42 59.78 25.29 4.00
N PRO A 43 59.96 23.99 4.34
CA PRO A 43 60.75 23.06 3.51
C PRO A 43 60.27 21.58 3.52
N THR A 44 60.34 20.86 2.38
CA THR A 44 61.36 19.83 2.01
C THR A 44 61.31 18.49 2.76
N SER A 45 60.94 17.46 1.98
CA SER A 45 61.30 16.03 1.98
C SER A 45 61.22 15.19 3.26
N THR A 46 60.59 14.01 3.14
CA THR A 46 61.23 12.70 3.38
C THR A 46 60.31 11.56 2.88
N GLU A 47 60.89 10.73 2.02
CA GLU A 47 60.37 9.45 1.51
C GLU A 47 60.31 8.38 2.61
N GLY A 48 59.49 7.33 2.41
CA GLY A 48 59.86 5.99 2.91
C GLY A 48 58.76 5.12 3.49
N SER A 49 58.61 3.95 2.86
CA SER A 49 58.26 2.64 3.41
C SER A 49 56.80 2.21 3.65
N ALA A 50 56.36 1.42 2.67
CA ALA A 50 55.70 0.12 2.75
C ALA A 50 55.79 -0.69 4.08
N ALA A 51 54.68 -1.34 4.42
CA ALA A 51 54.49 -2.73 4.89
C ALA A 51 53.06 -2.79 5.50
N GLU A 52 52.08 -3.49 4.93
CA GLU A 52 51.88 -4.95 4.94
C GLU A 52 51.55 -5.53 6.34
N SER A 53 50.56 -6.44 6.36
CA SER A 53 50.05 -7.24 7.48
C SER A 53 48.88 -6.61 8.27
N THR A 54 47.79 -7.29 8.63
CA THR A 54 47.46 -8.72 8.61
C THR A 54 45.97 -8.86 8.94
N ALA A 55 45.36 -9.94 8.46
CA ALA A 55 44.00 -10.36 8.73
C ALA A 55 43.73 -10.73 10.21
N ALA A 56 42.52 -10.42 10.69
CA ALA A 56 41.77 -11.12 11.74
C ALA A 56 40.32 -10.58 11.67
N ASN A 57 39.39 -11.20 10.94
CA ASN A 57 38.62 -12.39 11.31
C ASN A 57 38.05 -12.38 12.73
N LEU A 58 36.89 -11.72 12.93
CA LEU A 58 35.96 -12.03 14.00
C LEU A 58 34.50 -11.84 13.52
N SER A 59 33.85 -12.97 13.27
CA SER A 59 32.46 -13.29 13.65
C SER A 59 31.38 -12.23 13.43
N GLY A 60 30.84 -12.19 12.21
CA GLY A 60 29.51 -11.66 11.93
C GLY A 60 28.67 -12.75 11.27
N SER A 61 27.93 -13.52 12.07
CA SER A 61 26.93 -14.51 11.65
C SER A 61 25.95 -13.87 10.66
N SER A 62 26.22 -14.05 9.37
CA SER A 62 25.46 -13.48 8.27
C SER A 62 24.23 -14.34 8.01
N VAL A 63 23.06 -13.71 8.18
CA VAL A 63 21.72 -14.25 7.91
C VAL A 63 21.58 -14.84 6.48
N ALA A 64 22.52 -14.54 5.58
CA ALA A 64 22.60 -15.10 4.24
C ALA A 64 22.75 -16.63 4.20
N SER A 65 23.40 -17.27 5.18
CA SER A 65 23.55 -18.74 5.20
C SER A 65 22.26 -19.48 5.56
N LEU A 66 21.31 -18.83 6.25
CA LEU A 66 20.01 -19.43 6.61
C LEU A 66 18.99 -19.39 5.47
N LEU A 67 19.10 -18.43 4.55
CA LEU A 67 18.20 -18.34 3.39
C LEU A 67 18.59 -19.30 2.25
N SER A 68 19.81 -19.81 2.24
CA SER A 68 20.27 -20.81 1.26
C SER A 68 19.74 -22.24 1.52
N GLN A 69 19.09 -22.50 2.66
CA GLN A 69 18.53 -23.81 3.00
C GLN A 69 17.03 -23.97 2.70
N LEU A 70 16.35 -22.94 2.18
CA LEU A 70 14.95 -23.04 1.75
C LEU A 70 14.90 -23.26 0.23
N GLN A 71 15.28 -24.46 -0.21
CA GLN A 71 14.92 -24.93 -1.55
C GLN A 71 13.44 -25.34 -1.57
N PRO A 72 12.67 -24.98 -2.63
CA PRO A 72 11.31 -25.45 -2.83
C PRO A 72 11.32 -26.93 -3.22
N ALA A 73 10.52 -27.74 -2.52
CA ALA A 73 10.25 -29.11 -2.92
C ALA A 73 9.46 -29.11 -4.25
N SER A 74 10.10 -29.67 -5.27
CA SER A 74 9.48 -30.11 -6.51
C SER A 74 8.46 -31.22 -6.19
N VAL A 75 7.19 -31.01 -6.51
CA VAL A 75 6.18 -32.07 -6.58
C VAL A 75 5.53 -31.95 -7.96
N THR A 76 6.10 -32.67 -8.94
CA THR A 76 5.68 -33.99 -9.42
C THR A 76 4.45 -33.89 -10.33
N GLU A 77 4.76 -34.03 -11.61
CA GLU A 77 3.86 -34.13 -12.75
C GLU A 77 2.99 -35.41 -12.73
N SER A 78 1.77 -35.27 -13.26
CA SER A 78 0.98 -36.25 -14.04
C SER A 78 0.29 -37.42 -13.28
N PRO A 79 -0.84 -38.00 -13.79
CA PRO A 79 -1.26 -38.06 -15.19
C PRO A 79 -2.75 -37.87 -15.54
N ILE A 80 -2.94 -37.73 -16.85
CA ILE A 80 -4.10 -37.92 -17.72
C ILE A 80 -4.98 -39.12 -17.27
N CYS A 81 -6.30 -38.91 -17.24
CA CYS A 81 -7.28 -39.98 -17.42
C CYS A 81 -8.33 -39.57 -18.44
N SER A 82 -8.13 -40.04 -19.67
CA SER A 82 -9.16 -40.21 -20.69
C SER A 82 -10.13 -41.29 -20.23
N GLY A 83 -11.42 -40.97 -20.22
CA GLY A 83 -12.50 -41.94 -20.01
C GLY A 83 -13.52 -41.82 -21.13
N VAL A 84 -13.31 -42.60 -22.19
CA VAL A 84 -14.29 -42.92 -23.24
C VAL A 84 -14.95 -44.24 -22.84
N ASN A 85 -16.20 -44.45 -23.27
CA ASN A 85 -17.10 -45.63 -23.14
C ASN A 85 -18.28 -45.35 -22.19
N ALA A 86 -19.51 -45.77 -22.45
CA ALA A 86 -20.10 -46.49 -23.57
C ALA A 86 -21.64 -46.37 -23.47
N VAL A 87 -22.28 -46.61 -24.61
CA VAL A 87 -23.69 -46.90 -24.84
C VAL A 87 -24.26 -47.88 -23.80
N GLU A 88 -25.44 -47.58 -23.24
CA GLU A 88 -26.37 -48.62 -22.80
C GLU A 88 -27.83 -48.22 -23.04
N GLU A 89 -28.55 -49.14 -23.68
CA GLU A 89 -29.93 -49.05 -24.12
C GLU A 89 -30.94 -49.26 -22.96
N ARG A 90 -32.08 -48.56 -23.10
CA ARG A 90 -33.49 -48.86 -22.70
C ARG A 90 -33.79 -50.18 -21.95
N PRO A 91 -34.80 -50.18 -21.03
CA PRO A 91 -36.18 -50.39 -21.50
C PRO A 91 -37.33 -49.65 -20.80
N HIS A 92 -38.38 -49.49 -21.60
CA HIS A 92 -39.75 -49.03 -21.39
C HIS A 92 -40.42 -49.42 -20.06
N HIS A 93 -41.12 -48.46 -19.44
CA HIS A 93 -42.29 -48.72 -18.62
C HIS A 93 -43.33 -47.61 -18.85
N SER A 94 -44.48 -48.05 -19.33
CA SER A 94 -45.69 -47.27 -19.57
C SER A 94 -46.40 -46.95 -18.26
N GLY A 95 -47.06 -45.80 -18.22
CA GLY A 95 -48.31 -45.64 -17.46
C GLY A 95 -48.19 -44.89 -16.13
N THR A 96 -48.57 -43.62 -16.15
CA THR A 96 -49.75 -43.08 -15.43
C THR A 96 -49.59 -41.58 -15.32
N THR A 97 -50.25 -40.89 -16.23
CA THR A 97 -50.42 -39.44 -16.31
C THR A 97 -51.24 -38.96 -15.12
N PRO A 98 -50.72 -38.09 -14.23
CA PRO A 98 -51.55 -37.22 -13.41
C PRO A 98 -51.88 -35.94 -14.20
N PRO A 99 -53.05 -35.33 -13.97
CA PRO A 99 -53.54 -34.20 -14.72
C PRO A 99 -52.66 -32.95 -14.48
N ALA A 100 -52.38 -32.30 -15.60
CA ALA A 100 -51.73 -31.02 -15.70
C ALA A 100 -52.48 -29.94 -14.90
N PHE A 101 -51.95 -29.59 -13.73
CA PHE A 101 -52.01 -28.21 -13.28
C PHE A 101 -50.73 -27.55 -13.74
N GLN A 102 -50.79 -26.93 -14.92
CA GLN A 102 -49.88 -25.88 -15.33
C GLN A 102 -49.97 -24.77 -14.28
N ARG A 103 -49.20 -24.90 -13.21
CA ARG A 103 -48.71 -23.73 -12.50
C ARG A 103 -47.68 -23.11 -13.42
N ASP A 104 -48.16 -22.23 -14.28
CA ASP A 104 -47.38 -21.12 -14.81
C ASP A 104 -46.87 -20.33 -13.61
N ALA A 105 -45.79 -20.82 -13.01
CA ALA A 105 -44.96 -20.05 -12.11
C ALA A 105 -44.35 -18.96 -12.99
N LEU A 106 -45.06 -17.84 -13.09
CA LEU A 106 -44.59 -16.59 -13.64
C LEU A 106 -43.22 -16.31 -13.01
N ALA A 107 -42.16 -16.67 -13.72
CA ALA A 107 -40.80 -16.32 -13.39
C ALA A 107 -40.72 -14.80 -13.50
N VAL A 108 -41.00 -14.11 -12.39
CA VAL A 108 -40.81 -12.67 -12.28
C VAL A 108 -39.34 -12.44 -12.66
N PRO A 109 -39.06 -11.66 -13.72
CA PRO A 109 -37.70 -11.38 -14.12
C PRO A 109 -37.00 -10.75 -12.91
N THR A 110 -36.10 -11.51 -12.28
CA THR A 110 -35.22 -10.97 -11.25
C THR A 110 -34.31 -10.00 -11.97
N LYS A 111 -34.70 -8.71 -11.96
CA LYS A 111 -33.89 -7.63 -12.54
C LYS A 111 -32.46 -7.79 -12.02
N ASP A 112 -31.50 -7.86 -12.93
CA ASP A 112 -30.10 -7.98 -12.57
C ASP A 112 -29.69 -6.73 -11.78
N LEU A 113 -29.32 -6.91 -10.51
CA LEU A 113 -28.99 -5.82 -9.59
C LEU A 113 -27.80 -4.99 -10.06
N ARG A 114 -26.99 -5.54 -10.98
CA ARG A 114 -25.82 -4.88 -11.57
C ARG A 114 -26.19 -3.74 -12.51
N LEU A 115 -27.37 -3.81 -13.14
CA LEU A 115 -27.79 -2.87 -14.19
C LEU A 115 -28.83 -1.86 -13.69
N LEU A 116 -29.07 -1.81 -12.38
CA LEU A 116 -30.02 -0.86 -11.81
C LEU A 116 -29.47 0.56 -11.89
N SER A 117 -30.36 1.49 -12.23
CA SER A 117 -30.06 2.92 -12.12
C SER A 117 -29.89 3.33 -10.65
N PHE A 118 -29.24 4.48 -10.43
CA PHE A 118 -29.09 5.06 -9.10
C PHE A 118 -30.44 5.25 -8.39
N GLU A 119 -31.46 5.75 -9.11
CA GLU A 119 -32.79 5.98 -8.55
C GLU A 119 -33.48 4.67 -8.13
N GLU A 120 -33.36 3.62 -8.94
CA GLU A 120 -33.91 2.29 -8.62
C GLU A 120 -33.18 1.62 -7.44
N SER A 121 -31.91 1.98 -7.19
CA SER A 121 -31.12 1.41 -6.10
C SER A 121 -31.57 1.88 -4.71
N MET A 122 -32.11 3.10 -4.60
CA MET A 122 -32.46 3.75 -3.33
C MET A 122 -33.39 2.94 -2.39
N PRO A 123 -34.54 2.43 -2.85
CA PRO A 123 -35.42 1.62 -1.98
C PRO A 123 -34.73 0.34 -1.49
N ILE A 124 -33.82 -0.22 -2.29
CA ILE A 124 -33.07 -1.43 -1.91
C ILE A 124 -32.03 -1.08 -0.83
N LEU A 125 -31.31 0.04 -0.98
CA LEU A 125 -30.34 0.51 0.04
C LEU A 125 -31.01 0.77 1.38
N LEU A 126 -32.21 1.36 1.38
CA LEU A 126 -32.98 1.60 2.61
C LEU A 126 -33.44 0.29 3.28
N ARG A 127 -33.72 -0.76 2.50
CA ARG A 127 -34.02 -2.08 3.04
C ARG A 127 -32.77 -2.72 3.64
N LEU A 128 -31.63 -2.65 2.95
CA LEU A 128 -30.35 -3.20 3.43
C LEU A 128 -29.87 -2.50 4.70
N SER A 129 -30.06 -1.19 4.84
CA SER A 129 -29.63 -0.45 6.04
C SER A 129 -30.39 -0.84 7.32
N ARG A 130 -31.55 -1.50 7.19
CA ARG A 130 -32.33 -2.04 8.32
C ARG A 130 -31.87 -3.42 8.75
N ASP A 131 -31.09 -4.12 7.92
CA ASP A 131 -30.55 -5.44 8.24
C ASP A 131 -29.28 -5.31 9.08
N SER A 132 -29.33 -5.82 10.32
CA SER A 132 -28.20 -5.79 11.24
C SER A 132 -27.02 -6.63 10.76
N ALA A 133 -27.27 -7.77 10.09
CA ALA A 133 -26.20 -8.63 9.62
C ALA A 133 -25.37 -7.92 8.55
N PHE A 134 -26.05 -7.23 7.64
CA PHE A 134 -25.43 -6.38 6.63
C PHE A 134 -24.62 -5.22 7.24
N VAL A 135 -25.17 -4.52 8.24
CA VAL A 135 -24.46 -3.43 8.92
C VAL A 135 -23.16 -3.93 9.57
N GLU A 136 -23.17 -5.11 10.18
CA GLU A 136 -21.97 -5.72 10.74
C GLU A 136 -20.94 -6.10 9.66
N GLU A 137 -21.38 -6.54 8.49
CA GLU A 137 -20.50 -6.79 7.35
C GLU A 137 -19.84 -5.50 6.84
N VAL A 138 -20.59 -4.41 6.71
CA VAL A 138 -20.04 -3.10 6.32
C VAL A 138 -19.06 -2.56 7.37
N LYS A 139 -19.37 -2.74 8.67
CA LYS A 139 -18.41 -2.43 9.75
C LYS A 139 -17.13 -3.26 9.63
N LYS A 140 -17.24 -4.54 9.29
CA LYS A 140 -16.08 -5.40 9.05
C LYS A 140 -15.25 -4.90 7.89
N ILE A 141 -15.89 -4.52 6.77
CA ILE A 141 -15.21 -3.93 5.62
C ILE A 141 -14.44 -2.67 6.02
N LYS A 142 -15.03 -1.78 6.83
CA LYS A 142 -14.34 -0.58 7.33
C LYS A 142 -13.14 -0.91 8.22
N ARG A 143 -13.28 -1.87 9.13
CA ARG A 143 -12.16 -2.34 9.96
C ARG A 143 -11.03 -2.94 9.13
N ASP A 144 -11.37 -3.76 8.13
CA ASP A 144 -10.40 -4.35 7.20
C ASP A 144 -9.63 -3.21 6.47
N GLN A 145 -10.32 -2.14 6.06
CA GLN A 145 -9.70 -0.93 5.49
C GLN A 145 -8.78 -0.19 6.47
N ASP A 146 -9.25 0.09 7.70
CA ASP A 146 -8.47 0.82 8.71
C ASP A 146 -7.17 0.08 9.07
N VAL A 147 -7.24 -1.26 9.13
CA VAL A 147 -6.06 -2.11 9.37
C VAL A 147 -5.06 -1.96 8.22
N LEU A 148 -5.51 -2.03 6.96
CA LEU A 148 -4.64 -1.86 5.81
C LEU A 148 -4.00 -0.46 5.79
N GLU A 149 -4.81 0.60 5.98
CA GLU A 149 -4.32 1.98 6.01
C GLU A 149 -3.25 2.17 7.08
N ARG A 150 -3.46 1.62 8.29
CA ARG A 150 -2.47 1.66 9.37
C ARG A 150 -1.18 0.94 9.00
N GLN A 151 -1.27 -0.24 8.36
CA GLN A 151 -0.10 -1.00 7.93
C GLN A 151 0.69 -0.27 6.85
N LEU A 152 0.01 0.31 5.85
CA LEU A 152 0.65 1.06 4.78
C LEU A 152 1.31 2.35 5.32
N TRP A 153 0.62 3.03 6.24
CA TRP A 153 1.17 4.20 6.90
C TRP A 153 2.42 3.89 7.72
N GLU A 154 2.40 2.82 8.53
CA GLU A 154 3.58 2.40 9.30
C GLU A 154 4.72 1.99 8.36
N GLY A 155 4.41 1.31 7.25
CA GLY A 155 5.37 1.00 6.21
C GLY A 155 6.06 2.26 5.67
N ARG A 156 5.28 3.27 5.26
CA ARG A 156 5.81 4.55 4.77
C ARG A 156 6.64 5.27 5.83
N ARG A 157 6.16 5.29 7.08
CA ARG A 157 6.85 5.91 8.23
C ARG A 157 8.19 5.24 8.52
N SER A 158 8.26 3.92 8.41
CA SER A 158 9.50 3.16 8.62
C SER A 158 10.58 3.53 7.58
N ILE A 159 10.18 3.77 6.32
CA ILE A 159 11.09 4.23 5.26
C ILE A 159 11.63 5.62 5.60
N HIS A 160 10.78 6.55 6.02
CA HIS A 160 11.23 7.88 6.46
C HIS A 160 12.23 7.80 7.61
N LYS A 161 11.89 7.05 8.67
CA LYS A 161 12.75 6.88 9.85
C LYS A 161 14.12 6.30 9.46
N LYS A 162 14.14 5.28 8.60
CA LYS A 162 15.37 4.65 8.09
C LYS A 162 16.30 5.66 7.41
N TYR A 163 15.77 6.56 6.57
CA TYR A 163 16.60 7.55 5.88
C TYR A 163 16.99 8.74 6.77
N GLU A 164 16.13 9.11 7.72
CA GLU A 164 16.47 10.08 8.76
C GLU A 164 17.66 9.59 9.60
N GLU A 165 17.65 8.31 10.02
CA GLU A 165 18.75 7.68 10.74
C GLU A 165 20.04 7.64 9.91
N LYS A 166 19.95 7.31 8.62
CA LYS A 166 21.11 7.37 7.71
C LYS A 166 21.70 8.77 7.59
N LEU A 167 20.85 9.79 7.46
CA LEU A 167 21.28 11.19 7.41
C LEU A 167 21.95 11.62 8.72
N LYS A 168 21.36 11.24 9.87
CA LYS A 168 21.96 11.48 11.20
C LYS A 168 23.33 10.82 11.32
N ALA A 169 23.44 9.54 10.96
CA ALA A 169 24.70 8.80 11.00
C ALA A 169 25.76 9.42 10.09
N ALA A 170 25.41 9.81 8.85
CA ALA A 170 26.32 10.47 7.93
C ALA A 170 26.78 11.84 8.45
N LYS A 171 25.86 12.61 9.03
CA LYS A 171 26.17 13.91 9.67
C LYS A 171 27.12 13.73 10.86
N THR A 172 26.85 12.77 11.75
CA THR A 172 27.73 12.46 12.88
C THR A 172 29.11 12.03 12.39
N LYS A 173 29.19 11.17 11.36
CA LYS A 173 30.47 10.73 10.78
C LYS A 173 31.27 11.91 10.21
N ALA A 174 30.62 12.81 9.47
CA ALA A 174 31.28 14.00 8.94
C ALA A 174 31.79 14.90 10.07
N SER A 175 30.96 15.11 11.11
CA SER A 175 31.33 15.90 12.29
C SER A 175 32.55 15.36 13.03
N ILE A 176 32.70 14.04 13.13
CA ILE A 176 33.88 13.40 13.77
C ILE A 176 35.16 13.65 12.95
N ILE A 177 35.05 13.71 11.62
CA ILE A 177 36.18 13.98 10.72
C ILE A 177 36.49 15.49 10.66
N GLY A 178 35.69 16.34 11.31
CA GLY A 178 35.81 17.80 11.24
C GLY A 178 35.28 18.40 9.94
N GLY A 179 34.44 17.67 9.22
CA GLY A 179 33.81 18.11 7.96
C GLY A 179 32.29 18.19 8.03
N ASN A 180 31.69 18.78 7.00
CA ASN A 180 30.25 18.72 6.76
C ASN A 180 29.91 17.54 5.83
N ILE A 181 28.64 17.11 5.82
CA ILE A 181 28.20 16.10 4.86
C ILE A 181 28.43 16.62 3.44
N SER A 182 29.03 15.80 2.58
CA SER A 182 29.22 16.16 1.18
C SER A 182 27.86 16.41 0.52
N LYS A 183 27.76 17.46 -0.29
CA LYS A 183 26.55 17.77 -1.06
C LYS A 183 26.09 16.56 -1.88
N HIS A 184 27.05 15.88 -2.51
CA HIS A 184 26.78 14.68 -3.30
C HIS A 184 26.19 13.55 -2.46
N ASP A 185 26.72 13.31 -1.26
CA ASP A 185 26.22 12.26 -0.36
C ASP A 185 24.80 12.57 0.13
N ALA A 186 24.52 13.84 0.42
CA ALA A 186 23.18 14.29 0.81
C ALA A 186 22.17 14.09 -0.34
N GLU A 187 22.53 14.47 -1.57
CA GLU A 187 21.71 14.26 -2.77
C GLU A 187 21.45 12.77 -3.03
N MET A 188 22.50 11.94 -2.94
CA MET A 188 22.40 10.48 -3.03
C MET A 188 21.42 9.88 -2.02
N LEU A 189 21.45 10.33 -0.76
CA LEU A 189 20.51 9.85 0.27
C LEU A 189 19.07 10.28 -0.01
N VAL A 190 18.87 11.50 -0.48
CA VAL A 190 17.53 12.02 -0.86
C VAL A 190 16.98 11.25 -2.06
N ASP A 191 17.78 10.99 -3.07
CA ASP A 191 17.35 10.24 -4.26
C ASP A 191 17.07 8.77 -3.93
N ALA A 192 17.91 8.15 -3.10
CA ALA A 192 17.66 6.80 -2.63
C ALA A 192 16.35 6.73 -1.82
N HIS A 193 16.08 7.71 -0.96
CA HIS A 193 14.83 7.81 -0.21
C HIS A 193 13.61 7.89 -1.12
N LYS A 194 13.63 8.80 -2.11
CA LYS A 194 12.55 8.95 -3.09
C LYS A 194 12.31 7.66 -3.89
N LYS A 195 13.40 7.01 -4.34
CA LYS A 195 13.32 5.74 -5.07
C LYS A 195 12.69 4.63 -4.23
N GLU A 196 13.10 4.49 -2.97
CA GLU A 196 12.54 3.47 -2.07
C GLU A 196 11.06 3.74 -1.76
N LEU A 197 10.69 5.00 -1.55
CA LEU A 197 9.30 5.41 -1.31
C LEU A 197 8.40 5.10 -2.51
N ASN A 198 8.82 5.50 -3.71
CA ASN A 198 8.09 5.23 -4.96
C ASN A 198 7.94 3.73 -5.21
N LYS A 199 8.98 2.95 -4.92
CA LYS A 199 8.94 1.50 -5.04
C LYS A 199 7.93 0.89 -4.07
N PHE A 200 7.91 1.34 -2.82
CA PHE A 200 6.93 0.89 -1.83
C PHE A 200 5.50 1.20 -2.26
N ASP A 201 5.25 2.43 -2.72
CA ASP A 201 3.92 2.85 -3.14
C ASP A 201 3.42 2.03 -4.34
N ARG A 202 4.26 1.88 -5.36
CA ARG A 202 3.90 1.16 -6.58
C ARG A 202 3.73 -0.34 -6.34
N ASP A 203 4.72 -0.98 -5.72
CA ASP A 203 4.79 -2.44 -5.68
C ASP A 203 3.95 -3.02 -4.53
N ARG A 204 3.78 -2.28 -3.43
CA ARG A 204 3.08 -2.78 -2.22
C ARG A 204 1.78 -2.04 -1.94
N ALA A 205 1.79 -0.70 -1.89
CA ALA A 205 0.62 0.05 -1.46
C ALA A 205 -0.53 -0.04 -2.48
N LEU A 206 -0.26 0.24 -3.75
CA LEU A 206 -1.28 0.17 -4.81
C LEU A 206 -1.82 -1.26 -4.97
N SER A 207 -0.95 -2.26 -5.05
CA SER A 207 -1.36 -3.66 -5.18
C SER A 207 -2.24 -4.13 -4.01
N ALA A 208 -1.88 -3.80 -2.76
CA ALA A 208 -2.68 -4.16 -1.60
C ALA A 208 -4.04 -3.42 -1.59
N TRP A 209 -4.06 -2.16 -2.03
CA TRP A 209 -5.28 -1.37 -2.14
C TRP A 209 -6.24 -1.93 -3.19
N ASP A 210 -5.74 -2.28 -4.38
CA ASP A 210 -6.52 -2.87 -5.46
C ASP A 210 -7.10 -4.23 -5.04
N SER A 211 -6.31 -5.05 -4.34
CA SER A 211 -6.79 -6.30 -3.76
C SER A 211 -7.89 -6.07 -2.72
N LEU A 212 -7.76 -5.07 -1.85
CA LEU A 212 -8.78 -4.74 -0.87
C LEU A 212 -10.07 -4.28 -1.55
N VAL A 213 -9.99 -3.37 -2.53
CA VAL A 213 -11.15 -2.87 -3.27
C VAL A 213 -11.88 -4.02 -3.98
N SER A 214 -11.13 -4.92 -4.62
CA SER A 214 -11.70 -6.11 -5.27
C SER A 214 -12.47 -7.00 -4.29
N GLN A 215 -11.90 -7.22 -3.10
CA GLN A 215 -12.57 -7.97 -2.04
C GLN A 215 -13.80 -7.25 -1.49
N GLN A 216 -13.76 -5.92 -1.37
CA GLN A 216 -14.89 -5.11 -0.92
C GLN A 216 -16.05 -5.17 -1.93
N GLN A 217 -15.78 -4.96 -3.21
CA GLN A 217 -16.76 -5.10 -4.28
C GLN A 217 -17.40 -6.49 -4.27
N LEU A 218 -16.60 -7.55 -4.13
CA LEU A 218 -17.11 -8.93 -4.07
C LEU A 218 -17.98 -9.19 -2.83
N LYS A 219 -17.59 -8.69 -1.65
CA LYS A 219 -18.40 -8.81 -0.43
C LYS A 219 -19.73 -8.07 -0.60
N LEU A 220 -19.70 -6.81 -1.03
CA LEU A 220 -20.92 -6.01 -1.25
C LEU A 220 -21.84 -6.62 -2.31
N GLN A 221 -21.26 -7.20 -3.37
CA GLN A 221 -22.02 -7.94 -4.39
C GLN A 221 -22.72 -9.17 -3.77
N ARG A 222 -22.04 -9.92 -2.91
CA ARG A 222 -22.64 -11.07 -2.21
C ARG A 222 -23.77 -10.65 -1.27
N SER A 223 -23.64 -9.50 -0.62
CA SER A 223 -24.69 -8.89 0.19
C SER A 223 -25.81 -8.22 -0.63
N GLN A 224 -25.85 -8.45 -1.95
CA GLN A 224 -26.88 -7.97 -2.86
C GLN A 224 -27.00 -6.44 -2.92
N VAL A 225 -25.89 -5.72 -2.73
CA VAL A 225 -25.87 -4.26 -2.89
C VAL A 225 -26.04 -3.93 -4.39
N PRO A 226 -27.00 -3.06 -4.76
CA PRO A 226 -27.20 -2.68 -6.15
C PRO A 226 -25.94 -2.09 -6.78
N THR A 227 -25.76 -2.27 -8.09
CA THR A 227 -24.64 -1.73 -8.89
C THR A 227 -23.25 -2.24 -8.50
N MET A 228 -23.15 -3.10 -7.48
CA MET A 228 -21.88 -3.64 -7.00
C MET A 228 -21.51 -4.91 -7.75
N HIS A 229 -20.42 -4.82 -8.47
CA HIS A 229 -19.72 -5.93 -9.11
C HIS A 229 -18.24 -5.59 -9.20
N MET A 230 -17.40 -6.61 -9.36
CA MET A 230 -15.98 -6.39 -9.62
C MET A 230 -15.81 -5.65 -10.95
N THR A 231 -15.26 -4.45 -10.90
CA THR A 231 -15.03 -3.62 -12.08
C THR A 231 -13.78 -2.77 -11.92
N SER A 232 -13.08 -2.59 -13.02
CA SER A 232 -11.94 -1.67 -13.15
C SER A 232 -12.30 -0.41 -13.95
N ASP A 233 -13.54 -0.33 -14.47
CA ASP A 233 -13.98 0.83 -15.24
C ASP A 233 -14.21 2.04 -14.33
N PRO A 234 -13.58 3.20 -14.58
CA PRO A 234 -13.75 4.39 -13.76
C PRO A 234 -15.20 4.91 -13.72
N ALA A 235 -15.97 4.79 -14.80
CA ALA A 235 -17.34 5.29 -14.84
C ALA A 235 -18.27 4.45 -13.95
N GLU A 236 -18.19 3.13 -14.04
CA GLU A 236 -18.89 2.23 -13.12
C GLU A 236 -18.44 2.41 -11.67
N ARG A 237 -17.14 2.62 -11.43
CA ARG A 237 -16.63 2.89 -10.07
C ARG A 237 -17.19 4.17 -9.48
N GLU A 238 -17.34 5.22 -10.27
CA GLU A 238 -17.96 6.47 -9.79
C GLU A 238 -19.41 6.24 -9.36
N LEU A 239 -20.18 5.47 -10.13
CA LEU A 239 -21.55 5.10 -9.76
C LEU A 239 -21.57 4.28 -8.46
N GLN A 240 -20.71 3.27 -8.34
CA GLN A 240 -20.56 2.46 -7.12
C GLN A 240 -20.22 3.34 -5.90
N GLN A 241 -19.33 4.33 -6.07
CA GLN A 241 -18.97 5.27 -5.02
C GLN A 241 -20.16 6.12 -4.56
N ARG A 242 -20.97 6.64 -5.50
CA ARG A 242 -22.19 7.40 -5.16
C ARG A 242 -23.18 6.56 -4.36
N VAL A 243 -23.44 5.33 -4.81
CA VAL A 243 -24.31 4.37 -4.11
C VAL A 243 -23.78 4.06 -2.71
N LEU A 244 -22.47 3.80 -2.59
CA LEU A 244 -21.83 3.51 -1.30
C LEU A 244 -21.84 4.72 -0.38
N GLN A 245 -21.65 5.94 -0.89
CA GLN A 245 -21.69 7.17 -0.10
C GLN A 245 -23.07 7.40 0.52
N VAL A 246 -24.14 7.18 -0.25
CA VAL A 246 -25.51 7.23 0.28
C VAL A 246 -25.71 6.17 1.35
N LEU A 247 -25.28 4.94 1.08
CA LEU A 247 -25.40 3.84 2.04
C LEU A 247 -24.67 4.15 3.35
N ILE A 248 -23.40 4.60 3.28
CA ILE A 248 -22.60 5.02 4.42
C ILE A 248 -23.28 6.15 5.18
N SER A 249 -23.87 7.13 4.49
CA SER A 249 -24.61 8.23 5.12
C SER A 249 -25.80 7.73 5.96
N ILE A 250 -26.55 6.75 5.43
CA ILE A 250 -27.70 6.15 6.12
C ILE A 250 -27.26 5.35 7.35
N ILE A 251 -26.19 4.56 7.26
CA ILE A 251 -25.73 3.68 8.34
C ILE A 251 -24.77 4.37 9.33
N SER A 252 -24.16 5.49 8.97
CA SER A 252 -23.17 6.22 9.79
C SER A 252 -23.64 6.54 11.21
N PRO A 253 -24.91 6.95 11.45
CA PRO A 253 -25.42 7.11 12.82
C PRO A 253 -25.38 5.82 13.65
N SER A 254 -25.54 4.66 13.03
CA SER A 254 -25.45 3.35 13.67
C SER A 254 -24.00 2.94 13.94
N MET A 255 -23.06 3.33 13.08
CA MET A 255 -21.63 3.05 13.24
C MET A 255 -20.98 3.83 14.39
N ARG A 256 -21.52 4.98 14.80
CA ARG A 256 -20.95 5.85 15.84
C ARG A 256 -21.35 5.50 17.28
N LYS A 257 -22.31 4.62 17.51
CA LYS A 257 -22.89 4.35 18.85
C LYS A 257 -22.13 3.31 19.70
N GLN A 258 -20.84 3.12 19.47
CA GLN A 258 -19.98 2.23 20.26
C GLN A 258 -18.68 2.95 20.61
#